data_AF-A0A9D0IA00-F1
#
_entry.id   AF-A0A9D0IA00-F1
#
_cell.length_a   1.000
_cell.length_b   1.000
_cell.length_c   1.000
_cell.angle_alpha   90.00
_cell.angle_beta   90.00
_cell.angle_gamma   90.00
#
_symmetry.space_group_name_H-M   'P 1'
#
loop_
_entity.id
_entity.type
_entity.pdbx_description
1 polymer ?
#
loop_
_entity_poly.entity_id
_entity_poly.type
_entity_poly.pdbx_seq_one_letter_code
_entity_poly.pdbx_strand_id
1 'polypeptide(L)'
;MVAAGAAFLNSEGSGPGDPNPSRISSFASGSGRWPHGSARRNSPKAKGVSKNSFLPAKRPNNFTGSIHKEALSAGFMGLGKPRAGCQNPPKRPPLSRSSMNQTPADALLLVAPGCPHCQAVLSSLFELVKRGEIGRLEVVNVAVHPEAAQEAGTRSVPWTRIGPFELAGDYTLGELRDWAQKAAAGGAGVDYIRELLEQQQLDQAVAYLEKHPERLGDLLELMQEEEQSLGVKFGVGAIFEALAERDALGPLVPGLMELADSPRADLRADAAHYLGLAGDPAALPVLERLSGDTNPDVREIAGESLEALRA
;
A
#
# COMPACT_ATOMS: atom_id res chain seq x y z
N MET A 1 23.97 -90.67 8.47
CA MET A 1 24.62 -89.66 7.62
C MET A 1 25.19 -88.61 8.57
N VAL A 2 26.43 -88.77 9.06
CA VAL A 2 27.70 -88.19 8.53
C VAL A 2 27.59 -86.66 8.42
N ALA A 3 28.44 -85.77 8.94
CA ALA A 3 29.55 -85.76 9.90
C ALA A 3 29.99 -84.28 10.08
N ALA A 4 30.76 -84.00 11.16
CA ALA A 4 31.84 -82.99 11.33
C ALA A 4 31.58 -81.52 10.94
N GLY A 5 31.78 -80.55 11.84
CA GLY A 5 33.09 -80.00 12.24
C GLY A 5 33.29 -78.64 11.52
N ALA A 6 33.94 -77.59 12.02
CA ALA A 6 34.81 -77.35 13.15
C ALA A 6 34.86 -75.82 13.41
N ALA A 7 35.39 -75.46 14.58
CA ALA A 7 35.62 -74.11 15.10
C ALA A 7 36.77 -73.34 14.41
N PHE A 8 36.86 -72.03 14.65
CA PHE A 8 38.02 -71.29 15.22
C PHE A 8 37.73 -69.75 15.22
N LEU A 9 37.66 -69.10 16.41
CA LEU A 9 38.55 -68.06 16.98
C LEU A 9 38.80 -66.81 16.08
N ASN A 10 38.80 -65.54 16.50
CA ASN A 10 38.93 -64.85 17.79
C ASN A 10 38.62 -63.34 17.54
N SER A 11 37.92 -62.61 18.44
CA SER A 11 38.46 -61.51 19.30
C SER A 11 38.84 -60.21 18.52
N GLU A 12 38.50 -58.96 18.86
CA GLU A 12 38.03 -58.24 20.05
C GLU A 12 37.32 -56.95 19.55
N GLY A 13 36.27 -56.46 20.21
CA GLY A 13 36.34 -55.25 21.07
C GLY A 13 35.94 -53.99 20.28
N SER A 14 35.16 -53.01 20.73
CA SER A 14 34.59 -52.69 22.04
C SER A 14 33.49 -51.65 21.80
N GLY A 15 32.39 -51.74 22.56
CA GLY A 15 31.36 -50.71 22.62
C GLY A 15 30.20 -51.14 23.51
N PRO A 16 30.19 -50.78 24.80
CA PRO A 16 29.09 -51.09 25.70
C PRO A 16 28.08 -49.94 25.78
N GLY A 17 26.79 -50.28 25.96
CA GLY A 17 25.92 -49.50 26.83
C GLY A 17 24.61 -48.94 26.26
N ASP A 18 23.68 -49.82 25.88
CA ASP A 18 22.27 -49.69 26.29
C ASP A 18 22.15 -50.01 27.81
N PRO A 19 21.07 -49.73 28.59
CA PRO A 19 19.69 -49.38 28.18
C PRO A 19 18.88 -48.42 29.13
N ASN A 20 17.66 -48.11 28.66
CA ASN A 20 16.37 -48.22 29.38
C ASN A 20 15.65 -47.00 30.02
N PRO A 21 14.29 -46.98 29.99
CA PRO A 21 13.41 -45.85 30.24
C PRO A 21 12.59 -45.96 31.54
N SER A 22 11.76 -44.95 31.81
CA SER A 22 10.53 -45.01 32.63
C SER A 22 9.63 -43.83 32.21
N ARG A 23 8.50 -44.04 31.51
CA ARG A 23 7.10 -44.10 32.02
C ARG A 23 6.80 -43.02 33.08
N ILE A 24 5.76 -42.19 32.94
CA ILE A 24 4.33 -42.47 33.26
C ILE A 24 3.48 -41.29 32.69
N SER A 25 2.61 -41.50 31.69
CA SER A 25 1.11 -41.34 31.67
C SER A 25 0.52 -40.21 32.55
N SER A 26 -0.51 -39.43 32.22
CA SER A 26 -1.73 -39.60 31.41
C SER A 26 -2.59 -38.32 31.52
N PHE A 27 -3.40 -38.04 30.48
CA PHE A 27 -4.77 -37.49 30.50
C PHE A 27 -5.16 -36.31 31.43
N ALA A 28 -5.67 -35.22 30.85
CA ALA A 28 -7.09 -34.86 30.97
C ALA A 28 -7.46 -33.63 30.12
N SER A 29 -8.50 -33.81 29.32
CA SER A 29 -9.39 -32.81 28.71
C SER A 29 -9.98 -31.83 29.74
N GLY A 30 -10.06 -30.54 29.38
CA GLY A 30 -10.69 -29.51 30.21
C GLY A 30 -11.22 -28.34 29.40
N SER A 31 -12.50 -28.39 29.07
CA SER A 31 -13.33 -27.37 28.45
C SER A 31 -13.38 -26.05 29.26
N GLY A 32 -13.03 -24.92 28.62
CA GLY A 32 -13.24 -23.56 29.14
C GLY A 32 -14.54 -22.95 28.61
N ARG A 33 -15.64 -23.25 29.30
CA ARG A 33 -16.99 -22.72 29.06
C ARG A 33 -17.11 -21.31 29.65
N TRP A 34 -17.56 -20.35 28.83
CA TRP A 34 -17.93 -19.00 29.23
C TRP A 34 -19.18 -19.03 30.15
N PRO A 35 -19.21 -18.29 31.28
CA PRO A 35 -20.36 -18.29 32.17
C PRO A 35 -21.43 -17.28 31.72
N HIS A 36 -22.66 -17.77 31.57
CA HIS A 36 -23.87 -16.95 31.65
C HIS A 36 -24.35 -16.88 33.11
N GLY A 37 -24.73 -15.68 33.56
CA GLY A 37 -25.24 -15.46 34.92
C GLY A 37 -25.91 -14.10 35.12
N SER A 38 -27.13 -13.97 34.57
CA SER A 38 -28.31 -13.25 35.08
C SER A 38 -28.21 -11.90 35.84
N ALA A 39 -28.85 -10.90 35.23
CA ALA A 39 -29.90 -10.04 35.81
C ALA A 39 -29.63 -9.22 37.09
N ARG A 40 -29.60 -7.88 36.92
CA ARG A 40 -30.32 -6.97 37.82
C ARG A 40 -30.86 -5.75 37.07
N ARG A 41 -32.14 -5.52 37.33
CA ARG A 41 -32.98 -4.37 36.95
C ARG A 41 -32.44 -3.09 37.58
N ASN A 42 -32.43 -1.99 36.83
CA ASN A 42 -33.12 -0.76 37.25
C ASN A 42 -33.21 0.25 36.09
N SER A 43 -34.45 0.48 35.65
CA SER A 43 -34.87 1.73 35.02
C SER A 43 -34.86 2.85 36.06
N PRO A 44 -34.78 4.12 35.61
CA PRO A 44 -35.92 4.99 35.90
C PRO A 44 -36.47 5.70 34.66
N LYS A 45 -37.76 5.99 34.79
CA LYS A 45 -38.70 6.49 33.80
C LYS A 45 -38.40 7.91 33.31
N ALA A 46 -38.62 8.06 32.00
CA ALA A 46 -39.24 9.16 31.26
C ALA A 46 -39.75 10.40 32.00
N LYS A 47 -39.44 11.58 31.42
CA LYS A 47 -40.27 12.78 31.17
C LYS A 47 -39.44 13.72 30.29
N GLY A 48 -39.89 14.39 29.24
CA GLY A 48 -41.23 14.50 28.68
C GLY A 48 -41.14 14.86 27.20
N VAL A 49 -42.25 14.57 26.52
CA VAL A 49 -42.56 14.97 25.15
C VAL A 49 -42.85 16.47 25.16
N SER A 50 -42.22 17.24 24.29
CA SER A 50 -42.72 18.53 23.84
C SER A 50 -42.67 18.57 22.32
N LYS A 51 -43.85 18.45 21.71
CA LYS A 51 -44.12 18.82 20.33
C LYS A 51 -44.20 20.35 20.24
N ASN A 52 -43.59 20.90 19.20
CA ASN A 52 -43.86 22.18 18.51
C ASN A 52 -42.51 22.68 17.97
N SER A 53 -42.35 23.19 16.77
CA SER A 53 -43.29 23.50 15.69
C SER A 53 -42.43 23.85 14.48
N PHE A 54 -42.90 23.39 13.33
CA PHE A 54 -42.33 23.57 12.01
C PHE A 54 -42.41 25.06 11.60
N LEU A 55 -41.28 25.70 11.28
CA LEU A 55 -41.22 26.94 10.49
C LEU A 55 -39.97 26.92 9.59
N PRO A 56 -40.10 27.12 8.27
CA PRO A 56 -38.95 27.13 7.36
C PRO A 56 -38.26 28.50 7.34
N ALA A 57 -36.94 28.52 7.57
CA ALA A 57 -36.12 29.71 7.40
C ALA A 57 -35.92 30.00 5.90
N LYS A 58 -36.50 31.12 5.45
CA LYS A 58 -36.29 31.71 4.12
C LYS A 58 -34.84 32.18 3.98
N ARG A 59 -34.21 31.84 2.85
CA ARG A 59 -32.98 32.48 2.35
C ARG A 59 -33.25 33.96 2.05
N PRO A 60 -32.41 34.91 2.50
CA PRO A 60 -32.37 36.22 1.90
C PRO A 60 -31.35 36.24 0.76
N ASN A 61 -31.87 36.24 -0.47
CA ASN A 61 -31.19 36.76 -1.65
C ASN A 61 -31.17 38.30 -1.58
N ASN A 62 -30.14 38.90 -2.18
CA ASN A 62 -30.00 40.31 -2.57
C ASN A 62 -29.35 41.25 -1.54
N PHE A 63 -28.01 41.28 -1.57
CA PHE A 63 -27.22 42.46 -1.19
C PHE A 63 -26.99 43.31 -2.44
N THR A 64 -27.92 44.22 -2.74
CA THR A 64 -27.66 45.35 -3.64
C THR A 64 -27.36 46.57 -2.77
N GLY A 65 -26.07 46.83 -2.56
CA GLY A 65 -25.60 48.02 -1.86
C GLY A 65 -25.81 49.26 -2.72
N SER A 66 -26.73 50.12 -2.29
CA SER A 66 -26.94 51.46 -2.82
C SER A 66 -25.79 52.37 -2.39
N ILE A 67 -25.05 52.89 -3.35
CA ILE A 67 -24.00 53.90 -3.15
C ILE A 67 -24.66 55.27 -3.11
N HIS A 68 -24.68 55.89 -1.92
CA HIS A 68 -25.03 57.30 -1.75
C HIS A 68 -23.90 58.19 -2.30
N LYS A 69 -24.26 59.08 -3.24
CA LYS A 69 -23.48 60.24 -3.68
C LYS A 69 -23.81 61.42 -2.76
N GLU A 70 -22.79 61.98 -2.11
CA GLU A 70 -22.66 63.35 -1.57
C GLU A 70 -21.37 63.35 -0.72
N ALA A 71 -20.47 64.33 -0.69
CA ALA A 71 -20.34 65.61 -1.35
C ALA A 71 -18.84 66.00 -1.35
N LEU A 72 -18.50 66.95 -2.21
CA LEU A 72 -17.18 67.56 -2.42
C LEU A 72 -16.71 68.43 -1.24
N SER A 73 -15.37 68.58 -1.19
CA SER A 73 -14.61 69.75 -0.70
C SER A 73 -14.16 69.75 0.77
N ALA A 74 -12.87 69.44 0.98
CA ALA A 74 -11.93 70.34 1.64
C ALA A 74 -10.50 69.76 1.65
N GLY A 75 -9.51 70.59 1.29
CA GLY A 75 -8.18 70.57 1.91
C GLY A 75 -7.12 69.63 1.34
N PHE A 76 -6.47 70.04 0.25
CA PHE A 76 -5.21 69.49 -0.24
C PHE A 76 -4.05 70.17 0.51
N MET A 77 -3.25 69.46 1.30
CA MET A 77 -1.81 69.70 1.56
C MET A 77 -1.26 68.68 2.55
N GLY A 78 -0.38 67.79 2.09
CA GLY A 78 0.30 66.83 2.95
C GLY A 78 1.11 65.82 2.14
N LEU A 79 2.37 66.17 1.86
CA LEU A 79 3.37 65.37 1.16
C LEU A 79 3.56 63.99 1.82
N GLY A 80 3.29 62.93 1.04
CA GLY A 80 3.66 61.54 1.36
C GLY A 80 3.87 60.77 0.07
N LYS A 81 5.14 60.49 -0.27
CA LYS A 81 5.59 59.84 -1.51
C LYS A 81 4.81 58.55 -1.82
N PRO A 82 4.51 58.23 -3.10
CA PRO A 82 3.97 56.94 -3.46
C PRO A 82 5.00 55.85 -3.12
N ARG A 83 4.60 54.88 -2.30
CA ARG A 83 5.39 53.66 -2.03
C ARG A 83 5.57 52.87 -3.32
N ALA A 84 6.75 52.28 -3.41
CA ALA A 84 7.31 51.55 -4.54
C ALA A 84 6.31 50.66 -5.28
N GLY A 85 6.39 50.70 -6.60
CA GLY A 85 5.53 49.97 -7.52
C GLY A 85 5.63 48.46 -7.38
N CYS A 86 4.58 47.80 -7.89
CA CYS A 86 4.60 46.39 -8.23
C CYS A 86 5.78 46.15 -9.19
N GLN A 87 6.89 45.63 -8.66
CA GLN A 87 7.97 45.14 -9.49
C GLN A 87 7.43 43.95 -10.26
N ASN A 88 7.62 43.95 -11.59
CA ASN A 88 7.33 42.79 -12.42
C ASN A 88 8.09 41.58 -11.86
N PRO A 89 7.43 40.42 -11.67
CA PRO A 89 8.14 39.21 -11.31
C PRO A 89 9.18 38.88 -12.41
N PRO A 90 10.33 38.29 -12.05
CA PRO A 90 11.31 37.88 -13.05
C PRO A 90 10.66 36.97 -14.08
N LYS A 91 10.92 37.22 -15.38
CA LYS A 91 10.44 36.38 -16.48
C LYS A 91 10.92 34.95 -16.23
N ARG A 92 9.99 34.04 -15.95
CA ARG A 92 10.30 32.61 -15.85
C ARG A 92 10.93 32.17 -17.18
N PRO A 93 11.98 31.34 -17.16
CA PRO A 93 12.47 30.70 -18.37
C PRO A 93 11.31 29.91 -19.01
N PRO A 94 11.24 29.85 -20.35
CA PRO A 94 10.19 29.10 -21.03
C PRO A 94 10.26 27.63 -20.58
N LEU A 95 9.17 27.14 -20.00
CA LEU A 95 8.98 25.72 -19.71
C LEU A 95 9.12 24.95 -21.03
N SER A 96 9.81 23.80 -20.99
CA SER A 96 10.03 22.98 -22.18
C SER A 96 8.69 22.52 -22.76
N ARG A 97 8.62 22.27 -24.08
CA ARG A 97 7.37 21.80 -24.73
C ARG A 97 6.81 20.52 -24.11
N SER A 98 7.66 19.71 -23.46
CA SER A 98 7.29 18.49 -22.74
C SER A 98 6.42 18.77 -21.50
N SER A 99 6.55 19.94 -20.87
CA SER A 99 5.79 20.32 -19.67
C SER A 99 4.41 20.92 -19.98
N MET A 100 4.08 21.19 -21.25
CA MET A 100 2.81 21.83 -21.65
C MET A 100 1.69 20.84 -22.00
N ASN A 101 1.95 19.53 -22.01
CA ASN A 101 0.96 18.50 -22.37
C ASN A 101 0.52 17.62 -21.18
N GLN A 102 1.04 17.85 -19.98
CA GLN A 102 0.65 17.09 -18.80
C GLN A 102 -0.42 17.87 -18.03
N THR A 103 -1.60 17.27 -17.87
CA THR A 103 -2.67 17.89 -17.09
C THR A 103 -2.36 17.65 -15.61
N PRO A 104 -2.25 18.70 -14.78
CA PRO A 104 -2.00 18.55 -13.35
C PRO A 104 -3.07 17.67 -12.71
N ALA A 105 -2.66 16.73 -11.87
CA ALA A 105 -3.60 15.88 -11.15
C ALA A 105 -4.39 16.67 -10.11
N ASP A 106 -5.61 16.22 -9.83
CA ASP A 106 -6.38 16.70 -8.68
C ASP A 106 -5.97 15.95 -7.41
N ALA A 107 -6.13 16.61 -6.26
CA ALA A 107 -5.83 16.06 -4.95
C ALA A 107 -7.00 16.16 -3.96
N LEU A 108 -7.09 15.17 -3.09
CA LEU A 108 -8.02 15.11 -1.96
C LEU A 108 -7.21 14.93 -0.67
N LEU A 109 -7.44 15.76 0.33
CA LEU A 109 -6.86 15.65 1.66
C LEU A 109 -7.96 15.38 2.70
N LEU A 110 -7.81 14.28 3.42
CA LEU A 110 -8.62 13.96 4.60
C LEU A 110 -7.90 14.45 5.87
N VAL A 111 -8.63 15.20 6.69
CA VAL A 111 -8.14 15.78 7.95
C VAL A 111 -9.09 15.49 9.10
N ALA A 112 -8.59 15.58 10.34
CA ALA A 112 -9.44 15.56 11.53
C ALA A 112 -9.00 16.64 12.54
N PRO A 113 -9.89 17.13 13.41
CA PRO A 113 -9.52 18.04 14.49
C PRO A 113 -8.46 17.40 15.40
N GLY A 114 -7.47 18.18 15.84
CA GLY A 114 -6.43 17.71 16.75
C GLY A 114 -5.32 16.87 16.11
N CYS A 115 -5.37 16.65 14.79
CA CYS A 115 -4.29 16.01 14.03
C CYS A 115 -3.05 16.93 13.96
N PRO A 116 -1.90 16.55 14.53
CA PRO A 116 -0.71 17.42 14.57
C PRO A 116 -0.03 17.58 13.21
N HIS A 117 -0.19 16.62 12.30
CA HIS A 117 0.49 16.61 11.00
C HIS A 117 -0.33 17.24 9.86
N CYS A 118 -1.66 17.34 10.03
CA CYS A 118 -2.58 17.73 8.95
C CYS A 118 -2.31 19.15 8.42
N GLN A 119 -1.90 20.09 9.30
CA GLN A 119 -1.60 21.46 8.87
C GLN A 119 -0.38 21.54 7.96
N ALA A 120 0.65 20.74 8.21
CA ALA A 120 1.87 20.74 7.40
C ALA A 120 1.56 20.22 5.99
N VAL A 121 0.88 19.09 5.88
CA VAL A 121 0.47 18.49 4.60
C VAL A 121 -0.45 19.41 3.81
N LEU A 122 -1.46 20.01 4.47
CA LEU A 122 -2.35 20.99 3.83
C LEU A 122 -1.57 22.19 3.26
N SER A 123 -0.60 22.71 4.02
CA SER A 123 0.21 23.86 3.58
C SER A 123 1.06 23.51 2.36
N SER A 124 1.64 22.30 2.34
CA SER A 124 2.38 21.79 1.18
C SER A 124 1.50 21.63 -0.06
N LEU A 125 0.34 20.98 0.07
CA LEU A 125 -0.61 20.80 -1.04
C LEU A 125 -1.13 22.14 -1.59
N PHE A 126 -1.44 23.10 -0.71
CA PHE A 126 -1.87 24.43 -1.13
C PHE A 126 -0.78 25.18 -1.91
N GLU A 127 0.49 25.00 -1.54
CA GLU A 127 1.61 25.57 -2.30
C GLU A 127 1.73 24.93 -3.70
N LEU A 128 1.47 23.63 -3.83
CA LEU A 128 1.44 22.94 -5.14
C LEU A 128 0.30 23.45 -6.02
N VAL A 129 -0.89 23.70 -5.45
CA VAL A 129 -2.01 24.33 -6.17
C VAL A 129 -1.62 25.71 -6.69
N LYS A 130 -1.01 26.55 -5.86
CA LYS A 130 -0.55 27.89 -6.28
C LYS A 130 0.47 27.87 -7.41
N ARG A 131 1.25 26.78 -7.52
CA ARG A 131 2.25 26.58 -8.57
C ARG A 131 1.66 25.98 -9.85
N GLY A 132 0.41 25.49 -9.79
CA GLY A 132 -0.22 24.75 -10.88
C GLY A 132 0.31 23.32 -11.04
N GLU A 133 0.97 22.79 -10.01
CA GLU A 133 1.45 21.40 -9.96
C GLU A 133 0.32 20.43 -9.55
N ILE A 134 -0.70 20.96 -8.86
CA ILE A 134 -1.99 20.30 -8.58
C ILE A 134 -3.11 21.15 -9.19
N GLY A 135 -4.06 20.52 -9.89
CA GLY A 135 -5.16 21.21 -10.59
C GLY A 135 -6.26 21.69 -9.65
N ARG A 136 -6.67 20.84 -8.70
CA ARG A 136 -7.68 21.13 -7.67
C ARG A 136 -7.29 20.44 -6.37
N LEU A 137 -7.54 21.11 -5.24
CA LEU A 137 -7.42 20.51 -3.92
C LEU A 137 -8.77 20.52 -3.22
N GLU A 138 -9.26 19.35 -2.84
CA GLU A 138 -10.40 19.16 -1.95
C GLU A 138 -9.90 18.81 -0.55
N VAL A 139 -10.50 19.39 0.49
CA VAL A 139 -10.14 19.12 1.88
C VAL A 139 -11.40 18.73 2.64
N VAL A 140 -11.41 17.51 3.18
CA VAL A 140 -12.57 16.95 3.88
C VAL A 140 -12.21 16.67 5.32
N ASN A 141 -12.99 17.23 6.24
CA ASN A 141 -12.87 16.93 7.66
C ASN A 141 -13.66 15.66 7.98
N VAL A 142 -12.97 14.55 8.26
CA VAL A 142 -13.58 13.24 8.50
C VAL A 142 -14.34 13.15 9.82
N ALA A 143 -14.14 14.08 10.76
CA ALA A 143 -14.97 14.16 11.96
C ALA A 143 -16.38 14.70 11.67
N VAL A 144 -16.55 15.44 10.58
CA VAL A 144 -17.85 15.96 10.11
C VAL A 144 -18.41 15.08 8.99
N HIS A 145 -17.53 14.56 8.13
CA HIS A 145 -17.83 13.73 6.96
C HIS A 145 -17.15 12.35 7.07
N PRO A 146 -17.59 11.48 8.00
CA PRO A 146 -16.96 10.17 8.22
C PRO A 146 -17.06 9.23 7.01
N GLU A 147 -18.04 9.45 6.13
CA GLU A 147 -18.20 8.74 4.86
C GLU A 147 -16.94 8.84 3.99
N ALA A 148 -16.24 9.98 3.98
CA ALA A 148 -15.05 10.17 3.15
C ALA A 148 -13.89 9.27 3.57
N ALA A 149 -13.72 9.02 4.88
CA ALA A 149 -12.72 8.08 5.38
C ALA A 149 -13.09 6.62 5.06
N GLN A 150 -14.39 6.29 5.11
CA GLN A 150 -14.90 4.95 4.79
C GLN A 150 -14.70 4.63 3.31
N GLU A 151 -15.03 5.57 2.42
CA GLU A 151 -14.83 5.44 0.98
C GLU A 151 -13.35 5.31 0.62
N ALA A 152 -12.48 6.07 1.30
CA ALA A 152 -11.03 5.97 1.15
C ALA A 152 -10.41 4.73 1.83
N GLY A 153 -11.20 3.94 2.59
CA GLY A 153 -10.70 2.77 3.32
C GLY A 153 -9.67 3.09 4.41
N THR A 154 -9.53 4.36 4.82
CA THR A 154 -8.51 4.80 5.78
C THR A 154 -9.08 4.95 7.19
N ARG A 155 -8.21 4.73 8.18
CA ARG A 155 -8.50 4.97 9.60
C ARG A 155 -7.62 6.05 10.21
N SER A 156 -6.69 6.60 9.44
CA SER A 156 -5.73 7.61 9.87
C SER A 156 -5.84 8.86 9.01
N VAL A 157 -5.43 9.97 9.62
CA VAL A 157 -5.22 11.25 8.96
C VAL A 157 -3.87 11.81 9.41
N PRO A 158 -3.18 12.62 8.60
CA PRO A 158 -3.58 13.05 7.26
C PRO A 158 -3.52 11.90 6.26
N TRP A 159 -4.49 11.87 5.35
CA TRP A 159 -4.50 10.95 4.22
C TRP A 159 -4.72 11.78 2.96
N THR A 160 -3.89 11.58 1.95
CA THR A 160 -3.87 12.39 0.75
C THR A 160 -4.01 11.48 -0.47
N ARG A 161 -4.91 11.81 -1.39
CA ARG A 161 -4.92 11.22 -2.73
C ARG A 161 -4.45 12.24 -3.74
N ILE A 162 -3.50 11.88 -4.60
CA ILE A 162 -3.04 12.69 -5.74
C ILE A 162 -3.20 11.84 -7.00
N GLY A 163 -4.20 12.17 -7.83
CA GLY A 163 -4.57 11.31 -8.95
C GLY A 163 -4.90 9.88 -8.49
N PRO A 164 -4.16 8.85 -8.95
CA PRO A 164 -4.37 7.45 -8.56
C PRO A 164 -3.67 7.05 -7.25
N PHE A 165 -2.79 7.88 -6.69
CA PHE A 165 -1.96 7.51 -5.54
C PHE A 165 -2.61 7.92 -4.23
N GLU A 166 -2.69 6.99 -3.28
CA GLU A 166 -3.20 7.20 -1.94
C GLU A 166 -2.05 7.14 -0.94
N LEU A 167 -1.78 8.25 -0.27
CA LEU A 167 -0.61 8.52 0.56
C LEU A 167 -1.07 8.78 2.00
N ALA A 168 -0.73 7.90 2.92
CA ALA A 168 -1.12 7.99 4.33
C ALA A 168 0.03 8.55 5.18
N GLY A 169 -0.28 9.50 6.05
CA GLY A 169 0.70 10.10 6.96
C GLY A 169 1.30 11.40 6.45
N ASP A 170 2.43 11.76 7.03
CA ASP A 170 3.11 13.03 6.78
C ASP A 170 4.04 12.94 5.58
N TYR A 171 3.75 13.78 4.58
CA TYR A 171 4.61 13.97 3.42
C TYR A 171 5.07 15.43 3.34
N THR A 172 6.33 15.60 3.00
CA THR A 172 6.94 16.91 2.74
C THR A 172 6.46 17.50 1.43
N LEU A 173 6.70 18.80 1.23
CA LEU A 173 6.42 19.46 -0.05
C LEU A 173 7.16 18.82 -1.24
N GLY A 174 8.37 18.29 -1.00
CA GLY A 174 9.17 17.63 -2.03
C GLY A 174 8.51 16.33 -2.48
N GLU A 175 8.20 15.44 -1.54
CA GLU A 175 7.56 14.16 -1.85
C GLU A 175 6.19 14.35 -2.51
N LEU A 176 5.36 15.26 -1.98
CA LEU A 176 4.05 15.55 -2.58
C LEU A 176 4.17 16.12 -4.01
N ARG A 177 5.23 16.91 -4.28
CA ARG A 177 5.52 17.38 -5.64
C ARG A 177 5.88 16.21 -6.55
N ASP A 178 6.73 15.31 -6.08
CA ASP A 178 7.19 14.17 -6.87
C ASP A 178 6.00 13.26 -7.21
N TRP A 179 5.09 13.02 -6.27
CA TRP A 179 3.84 12.30 -6.51
C TRP A 179 2.91 13.03 -7.49
N ALA A 180 2.79 14.35 -7.40
CA ALA A 180 2.01 15.14 -8.36
C ALA A 180 2.59 15.06 -9.78
N GLN A 181 3.92 15.05 -9.93
CA GLN A 181 4.59 14.87 -11.22
C GLN A 181 4.37 13.47 -11.78
N LYS A 182 4.54 12.42 -10.96
CA LYS A 182 4.25 11.03 -11.33
C LYS A 182 2.80 10.87 -11.80
N ALA A 183 1.85 11.54 -11.13
CA ALA A 183 0.44 11.48 -11.50
C ALA A 183 0.17 12.20 -12.83
N ALA A 184 0.80 13.36 -13.07
CA ALA A 184 0.67 14.12 -14.30
C ALA A 184 1.32 13.43 -15.52
N ALA A 185 2.35 12.60 -15.28
CA ALA A 185 3.05 11.83 -16.31
C ALA A 185 2.31 10.56 -16.79
N GLY A 186 1.13 10.24 -16.25
CA GLY A 186 0.37 9.03 -16.59
C GLY A 186 0.52 7.87 -15.61
N GLY A 187 1.08 8.15 -14.42
CA GLY A 187 1.21 7.19 -13.32
C GLY A 187 2.53 6.41 -13.37
N ALA A 188 3.04 6.10 -12.17
CA ALA A 188 4.24 5.32 -11.91
C ALA A 188 3.86 4.24 -10.88
N GLY A 189 3.27 3.14 -11.36
CA GLY A 189 2.75 2.08 -10.49
C GLY A 189 3.86 1.37 -9.72
N VAL A 190 4.98 1.07 -10.38
CA VAL A 190 6.23 0.57 -9.75
C VAL A 190 6.64 1.43 -8.56
N ASP A 191 6.74 2.74 -8.74
CA ASP A 191 7.09 3.68 -7.66
C ASP A 191 6.09 3.64 -6.52
N TYR A 192 4.79 3.53 -6.83
CA TYR A 192 3.74 3.50 -5.82
C TYR A 192 3.72 2.20 -5.04
N ILE A 193 3.90 1.06 -5.71
CA ILE A 193 4.05 -0.24 -5.04
C ILE A 193 5.29 -0.20 -4.13
N ARG A 194 6.41 0.35 -4.59
CA ARG A 194 7.61 0.52 -3.78
C ARG A 194 7.34 1.34 -2.52
N GLU A 195 6.72 2.51 -2.67
CA GLU A 195 6.34 3.36 -1.54
C GLU A 195 5.50 2.59 -0.51
N LEU A 196 4.47 1.87 -0.97
CA LEU A 196 3.63 1.07 -0.08
C LEU A 196 4.44 0.00 0.65
N LEU A 197 5.38 -0.67 -0.02
CA LEU A 197 6.22 -1.69 0.60
C LEU A 197 7.24 -1.10 1.59
N GLU A 198 7.82 0.07 1.29
CA GLU A 198 8.73 0.79 2.20
C GLU A 198 8.00 1.22 3.48
N GLN A 199 6.72 1.58 3.35
CA GLN A 199 5.85 1.93 4.47
C GLN A 199 5.18 0.71 5.14
N GLN A 200 5.53 -0.51 4.73
CA GLN A 200 4.99 -1.78 5.26
C GLN A 200 3.47 -1.91 5.08
N GLN A 201 2.91 -1.32 4.02
CA GLN A 201 1.49 -1.29 3.69
C GLN A 201 1.13 -2.39 2.68
N LEU A 202 1.48 -3.64 2.98
CA LEU A 202 1.26 -4.80 2.09
C LEU A 202 -0.20 -4.92 1.63
N ASP A 203 -1.15 -4.83 2.57
CA ASP A 203 -2.59 -4.95 2.26
C ASP A 203 -3.06 -3.90 1.25
N GLN A 204 -2.49 -2.69 1.33
CA GLN A 204 -2.81 -1.61 0.41
C GLN A 204 -2.17 -1.85 -0.96
N ALA A 205 -0.96 -2.40 -1.01
CA ALA A 205 -0.29 -2.76 -2.27
C ALA A 205 -1.07 -3.85 -3.02
N VAL A 206 -1.53 -4.88 -2.30
CA VAL A 206 -2.40 -5.92 -2.87
C VAL A 206 -3.72 -5.31 -3.36
N ALA A 207 -4.40 -4.51 -2.53
CA ALA A 207 -5.65 -3.88 -2.92
C ALA A 207 -5.50 -2.91 -4.12
N TYR A 208 -4.35 -2.26 -4.25
CA TYR A 208 -4.02 -1.43 -5.41
C TYR A 208 -3.90 -2.28 -6.67
N LEU A 209 -3.16 -3.38 -6.63
CA LEU A 209 -2.97 -4.29 -7.77
C LEU A 209 -4.25 -5.01 -8.17
N GLU A 210 -5.12 -5.35 -7.22
CA GLU A 210 -6.45 -5.91 -7.51
C GLU A 210 -7.35 -4.91 -8.26
N LYS A 211 -7.27 -3.62 -7.91
CA LYS A 211 -8.00 -2.55 -8.60
C LYS A 211 -7.37 -2.19 -9.95
N HIS A 212 -6.09 -2.46 -10.13
CA HIS A 212 -5.29 -2.12 -11.30
C HIS A 212 -4.56 -3.34 -11.89
N PRO A 213 -5.26 -4.34 -12.45
CA PRO A 213 -4.62 -5.54 -13.02
C PRO A 213 -3.62 -5.23 -14.13
N GLU A 214 -3.76 -4.09 -14.83
CA GLU A 214 -2.79 -3.61 -15.81
C GLU A 214 -1.41 -3.27 -15.22
N ARG A 215 -1.32 -3.13 -13.89
CA ARG A 215 -0.10 -2.83 -13.14
C ARG A 215 0.56 -4.06 -12.54
N LEU A 216 -0.01 -5.25 -12.71
CA LEU A 216 0.63 -6.48 -12.20
C LEU A 216 2.06 -6.63 -12.74
N GLY A 217 2.30 -6.26 -14.00
CA GLY A 217 3.63 -6.31 -14.62
C GLY A 217 4.69 -5.48 -13.90
N ASP A 218 4.29 -4.45 -13.13
CA ASP A 218 5.19 -3.62 -12.33
C ASP A 218 5.90 -4.46 -11.24
N LEU A 219 5.31 -5.58 -10.80
CA LEU A 219 5.96 -6.52 -9.89
C LEU A 219 7.16 -7.22 -10.52
N LEU A 220 7.08 -7.55 -11.82
CA LEU A 220 8.19 -8.17 -12.55
C LEU A 220 9.34 -7.18 -12.76
N GLU A 221 9.02 -5.91 -12.94
CA GLU A 221 10.01 -4.84 -12.97
C GLU A 221 10.72 -4.72 -11.62
N LEU A 222 9.96 -4.69 -10.52
CA LEU A 222 10.52 -4.68 -9.17
C LEU A 222 11.42 -5.90 -8.91
N MET A 223 11.01 -7.12 -9.29
CA MET A 223 11.87 -8.30 -9.08
C MET A 223 13.26 -8.13 -9.73
N GLN A 224 13.32 -7.51 -10.90
CA GLN A 224 14.55 -7.42 -11.70
C GLN A 224 15.57 -6.40 -11.18
N GLU A 225 15.18 -5.48 -10.31
CA GLU A 225 16.11 -4.47 -9.79
C GLU A 225 17.12 -5.06 -8.81
N GLU A 226 18.41 -4.83 -9.05
CA GLU A 226 19.49 -5.39 -8.23
C GLU A 226 19.69 -4.66 -6.89
N GLU A 227 19.50 -3.33 -6.88
CA GLU A 227 19.74 -2.47 -5.72
C GLU A 227 18.43 -2.15 -4.98
N GLN A 228 17.66 -3.18 -4.63
CA GLN A 228 16.46 -3.00 -3.81
C GLN A 228 16.72 -3.16 -2.31
N SER A 229 15.92 -2.46 -1.50
CA SER A 229 15.89 -2.72 -0.06
C SER A 229 15.34 -4.13 0.19
N LEU A 230 15.88 -4.81 1.20
CA LEU A 230 15.39 -6.14 1.58
C LEU A 230 13.89 -6.11 1.91
N GLY A 231 13.38 -5.01 2.50
CA GLY A 231 11.96 -4.84 2.80
C GLY A 231 11.09 -4.85 1.54
N VAL A 232 11.50 -4.14 0.49
CA VAL A 232 10.79 -4.17 -0.80
C VAL A 232 10.87 -5.55 -1.43
N LYS A 233 12.06 -6.20 -1.42
CA LYS A 233 12.23 -7.54 -1.99
C LYS A 233 11.31 -8.57 -1.32
N PHE A 234 11.27 -8.61 0.01
CA PHE A 234 10.35 -9.49 0.74
C PHE A 234 8.88 -9.09 0.55
N GLY A 235 8.60 -7.80 0.48
CA GLY A 235 7.27 -7.27 0.20
C GLY A 235 6.72 -7.73 -1.15
N VAL A 236 7.56 -7.75 -2.20
CA VAL A 236 7.19 -8.26 -3.52
C VAL A 236 6.79 -9.73 -3.44
N GLY A 237 7.58 -10.57 -2.78
CA GLY A 237 7.23 -11.99 -2.59
C GLY A 237 5.92 -12.19 -1.83
N ALA A 238 5.70 -11.42 -0.76
CA ALA A 238 4.44 -11.44 -0.03
C ALA A 238 3.24 -11.01 -0.88
N ILE A 239 3.42 -10.06 -1.83
CA ILE A 239 2.38 -9.71 -2.80
C ILE A 239 2.09 -10.90 -3.72
N PHE A 240 3.10 -11.59 -4.24
CA PHE A 240 2.89 -12.77 -5.09
C PHE A 240 2.10 -13.86 -4.37
N GLU A 241 2.45 -14.18 -3.13
CA GLU A 241 1.71 -15.14 -2.29
C GLU A 241 0.25 -14.70 -2.09
N ALA A 242 0.03 -13.44 -1.70
CA ALA A 242 -1.32 -12.91 -1.50
C ALA A 242 -2.18 -12.89 -2.77
N LEU A 243 -1.57 -12.70 -3.94
CA LEU A 243 -2.24 -12.79 -5.23
C LEU A 243 -2.50 -14.25 -5.65
N ALA A 244 -1.62 -15.18 -5.29
CA ALA A 244 -1.82 -16.61 -5.52
C ALA A 244 -3.05 -17.14 -4.78
N GLU A 245 -3.21 -16.76 -3.51
CA GLU A 245 -4.40 -17.11 -2.70
C GLU A 245 -5.72 -16.63 -3.30
N ARG A 246 -5.67 -15.73 -4.29
CA ARG A 246 -6.82 -15.10 -4.94
C ARG A 246 -6.93 -15.44 -6.42
N ASP A 247 -6.14 -16.41 -6.90
CA ASP A 247 -6.06 -16.82 -8.31
C ASP A 247 -5.75 -15.64 -9.27
N ALA A 248 -4.98 -14.65 -8.81
CA ALA A 248 -4.73 -13.39 -9.53
C ALA A 248 -3.37 -13.35 -10.27
N LEU A 249 -2.57 -14.43 -10.21
CA LEU A 249 -1.24 -14.49 -10.84
C LEU A 249 -1.24 -14.82 -12.34
N GLY A 250 -2.35 -15.30 -12.90
CA GLY A 250 -2.43 -15.72 -14.31
C GLY A 250 -1.83 -14.71 -15.31
N PRO A 251 -2.12 -13.40 -15.21
CA PRO A 251 -1.52 -12.39 -16.10
C PRO A 251 0.01 -12.29 -16.05
N LEU A 252 0.65 -12.75 -14.98
CA LEU A 252 2.10 -12.69 -14.77
C LEU A 252 2.84 -13.91 -15.31
N VAL A 253 2.14 -15.01 -15.59
CA VAL A 253 2.76 -16.27 -16.02
C VAL A 253 3.71 -16.09 -17.21
N PRO A 254 3.34 -15.40 -18.31
CA PRO A 254 4.27 -15.21 -19.43
C PRO A 254 5.56 -14.48 -19.03
N GLY A 255 5.45 -13.43 -18.22
CA GLY A 255 6.63 -12.67 -17.78
C GLY A 255 7.49 -13.45 -16.78
N LEU A 256 6.88 -14.25 -15.89
CA LEU A 256 7.61 -15.17 -15.02
C LEU A 256 8.36 -16.24 -15.82
N MET A 257 7.76 -16.76 -16.90
CA MET A 257 8.44 -17.68 -17.83
C MET A 257 9.64 -17.03 -18.53
N GLU A 258 9.58 -15.74 -18.84
CA GLU A 258 10.74 -14.99 -19.37
C GLU A 258 11.84 -14.83 -18.30
N LEU A 259 11.48 -14.52 -17.05
CA LEU A 259 12.43 -14.40 -15.94
C LEU A 259 13.12 -15.74 -15.59
N ALA A 260 12.46 -16.87 -15.86
CA ALA A 260 13.04 -18.21 -15.74
C ALA A 260 14.22 -18.47 -16.70
N ASP A 261 14.47 -17.59 -17.68
CA ASP A 261 15.66 -17.64 -18.56
C ASP A 261 16.73 -16.60 -18.19
N SER A 262 16.54 -15.88 -17.08
CA SER A 262 17.47 -14.85 -16.62
C SER A 262 18.87 -15.42 -16.34
N PRO A 263 19.97 -14.68 -16.64
CA PRO A 263 21.32 -15.07 -16.22
C PRO A 263 21.46 -15.13 -14.68
N ARG A 264 20.60 -14.40 -13.96
CA ARG A 264 20.58 -14.31 -12.51
C ARG A 264 19.84 -15.48 -11.89
N ALA A 265 20.55 -16.26 -11.06
CA ALA A 265 20.00 -17.45 -10.43
C ALA A 265 18.89 -17.13 -9.41
N ASP A 266 18.97 -15.99 -8.72
CA ASP A 266 17.92 -15.54 -7.80
C ASP A 266 16.60 -15.27 -8.53
N LEU A 267 16.64 -14.62 -9.71
CA LEU A 267 15.44 -14.40 -10.51
C LEU A 267 14.84 -15.70 -11.07
N ARG A 268 15.69 -16.66 -11.46
CA ARG A 268 15.20 -17.98 -11.91
C ARG A 268 14.53 -18.76 -10.78
N ALA A 269 15.09 -18.68 -9.56
CA ALA A 269 14.50 -19.29 -8.37
C ALA A 269 13.15 -18.66 -8.03
N ASP A 270 13.07 -17.32 -7.95
CA ASP A 270 11.82 -16.60 -7.68
C ASP A 270 10.77 -16.89 -8.76
N ALA A 271 11.18 -16.89 -10.04
CA ALA A 271 10.29 -17.23 -11.15
C ALA A 271 9.74 -18.67 -11.04
N ALA A 272 10.60 -19.65 -10.73
CA ALA A 272 10.16 -21.03 -10.52
C ALA A 272 9.13 -21.13 -9.39
N HIS A 273 9.39 -20.46 -8.26
CA HIS A 273 8.49 -20.45 -7.12
C HIS A 273 7.12 -19.85 -7.48
N TYR A 274 7.09 -18.65 -8.07
CA TYR A 274 5.84 -17.98 -8.40
C TYR A 274 5.07 -18.64 -9.56
N LEU A 275 5.77 -19.32 -10.49
CA LEU A 275 5.12 -20.17 -11.49
C LEU A 275 4.40 -21.37 -10.85
N GLY A 276 5.00 -21.97 -9.81
CA GLY A 276 4.35 -23.01 -9.01
C GLY A 276 3.10 -22.47 -8.30
N LEU A 277 3.20 -21.31 -7.65
CA LEU A 277 2.07 -20.66 -6.98
C LEU A 277 0.95 -20.25 -7.94
N ALA A 278 1.29 -19.84 -9.16
CA ALA A 278 0.29 -19.42 -10.16
C ALA A 278 -0.61 -20.59 -10.62
N GLY A 279 -0.16 -21.84 -10.47
CA GLY A 279 -0.98 -23.01 -10.77
C GLY A 279 -1.26 -23.24 -12.26
N ASP A 280 -0.62 -22.49 -13.17
CA ASP A 280 -0.88 -22.60 -14.61
C ASP A 280 -0.08 -23.77 -15.23
N PRO A 281 -0.74 -24.78 -15.84
CA PRO A 281 -0.07 -25.88 -16.51
C PRO A 281 0.92 -25.48 -17.62
N ALA A 282 0.80 -24.27 -18.17
CA ALA A 282 1.76 -23.71 -19.13
C ALA A 282 3.19 -23.60 -18.54
N ALA A 283 3.32 -23.55 -17.21
CA ALA A 283 4.59 -23.50 -16.50
C ALA A 283 5.33 -24.85 -16.47
N LEU A 284 4.65 -25.98 -16.71
CA LEU A 284 5.24 -27.33 -16.55
C LEU A 284 6.56 -27.51 -17.33
N PRO A 285 6.67 -27.16 -18.64
CA PRO A 285 7.92 -27.35 -19.37
C PRO A 285 9.07 -26.47 -18.83
N VAL A 286 8.75 -25.30 -18.29
CA VAL A 286 9.72 -24.38 -17.71
C VAL A 286 10.25 -24.92 -16.39
N LEU A 287 9.36 -25.37 -15.50
CA LEU A 287 9.73 -25.97 -14.21
C LEU A 287 10.51 -27.29 -14.40
N GLU A 288 10.13 -28.12 -15.37
CA GLU A 288 10.90 -29.33 -15.74
C GLU A 288 12.33 -28.98 -16.17
N ARG A 289 12.51 -27.96 -17.00
CA ARG A 289 13.85 -27.47 -17.40
C ARG A 289 14.64 -26.96 -16.19
N LEU A 290 14.03 -26.16 -15.32
CA LEU A 290 14.70 -25.58 -14.15
C LEU A 290 15.03 -26.61 -13.07
N SER A 291 14.32 -27.74 -13.00
CA SER A 291 14.71 -28.85 -12.11
C SER A 291 16.10 -29.43 -12.43
N GLY A 292 16.62 -29.16 -13.63
CA GLY A 292 17.98 -29.47 -14.07
C GLY A 292 18.93 -28.27 -14.12
N ASP A 293 18.58 -27.12 -13.52
CA ASP A 293 19.42 -25.90 -13.52
C ASP A 293 20.82 -26.14 -12.94
N THR A 294 21.78 -25.31 -13.33
CA THR A 294 23.15 -25.37 -12.79
C THR A 294 23.23 -24.95 -11.33
N ASN A 295 22.39 -24.01 -10.89
CA ASN A 295 22.32 -23.56 -9.51
C ASN A 295 21.49 -24.55 -8.67
N PRO A 296 22.01 -25.03 -7.51
CA PRO A 296 21.30 -25.98 -6.66
C PRO A 296 19.98 -25.46 -6.09
N ASP A 297 19.93 -24.20 -5.67
CA ASP A 297 18.73 -23.59 -5.07
C ASP A 297 17.60 -23.50 -6.11
N VAL A 298 17.94 -23.14 -7.36
CA VAL A 298 16.98 -23.11 -8.47
C VAL A 298 16.41 -24.51 -8.74
N ARG A 299 17.25 -25.56 -8.71
CA ARG A 299 16.78 -26.95 -8.92
C ARG A 299 15.82 -27.40 -7.83
N GLU A 300 16.15 -27.09 -6.57
CA GLU A 300 15.34 -27.44 -5.41
C GLU A 300 13.95 -26.78 -5.51
N ILE A 301 13.93 -25.46 -5.66
CA ILE A 301 12.68 -24.67 -5.75
C ILE A 301 11.83 -25.10 -6.96
N ALA A 302 12.45 -25.32 -8.12
CA ALA A 302 11.74 -25.78 -9.32
C ALA A 302 11.18 -27.19 -9.14
N GLY A 303 11.91 -28.08 -8.46
CA GLY A 303 11.44 -29.43 -8.12
C GLY A 303 10.20 -29.39 -7.22
N GLU A 304 10.25 -28.62 -6.13
CA GLU A 304 9.11 -28.44 -5.23
C GLU A 304 7.90 -27.83 -5.93
N SER A 305 8.13 -26.79 -6.74
CA SER A 305 7.09 -26.10 -7.51
C SER A 305 6.45 -27.02 -8.55
N LEU A 306 7.25 -27.89 -9.19
CA LEU A 306 6.78 -28.89 -10.15
C LEU A 306 5.94 -29.98 -9.48
N GLU A 307 6.33 -30.43 -8.29
CA GLU A 307 5.56 -31.39 -7.50
C GLU A 307 4.22 -30.79 -7.06
N ALA A 308 4.23 -29.56 -6.54
CA ALA A 308 3.03 -28.85 -6.14
C ALA A 308 2.06 -28.64 -7.32
N LEU A 309 2.55 -28.27 -8.50
CA LEU A 309 1.73 -28.05 -9.69
C LEU A 309 1.10 -29.33 -10.25
N ARG A 310 1.70 -30.50 -9.97
CA ARG A 310 1.20 -31.81 -10.43
C ARG A 310 0.29 -32.52 -9.42
N ALA A 311 0.25 -32.05 -8.18
CA ALA A 311 -0.54 -32.63 -7.10
C ALA A 311 -2.05 -32.38 -7.28
#